data_AF-A0A0R1UDY3-F1
#
_entry.id   AF-A0A0R1UDY3-F1
#
_cell.length_a   1.000
_cell.length_b   1.000
_cell.length_c   1.000
_cell.angle_alpha   90.00
_cell.angle_beta   90.00
_cell.angle_gamma   90.00
#
_symmetry.space_group_name_H-M   'P 1'
#
loop_
_entity.id
_entity.type
_entity.pdbx_description
1 polymer ?
#
loop_
_entity_poly.entity_id
_entity_poly.type
_entity_poly.pdbx_seq_one_letter_code
_entity_poly.pdbx_strand_id
1 'polypeptide(L)'
;MNELKIEHKDGRAYITTPYHPGFVWKIKFIKGNWWEADTRQWSIPDNEGAIQAAREAMKEFFGHDDQSVAETVNVEVTFNEYFIQGPAVMVLGKAIFRTRGKESRIITGDGVYLLKGGVVNESSNKYPTVGVKVGTIVRINDVLPSEIEKYKEQTDKPYTVEVLNLDDDKKKVKLENEKEKLLSRIEEIDRELAKLGGK
;
A
#
# COMPACT_ATOMS: atom_id res chain seq x y z
N MET A 1 6.13 -3.96 -10.42
CA MET A 1 6.86 -2.78 -9.95
C MET A 1 6.58 -2.66 -8.46
N ASN A 2 7.60 -2.54 -7.61
CA ASN A 2 7.38 -2.36 -6.16
C ASN A 2 6.69 -1.00 -5.93
N GLU A 3 5.53 -1.01 -5.28
CA GLU A 3 4.81 0.21 -4.89
C GLU A 3 5.55 1.00 -3.78
N LEU A 4 6.45 0.34 -3.04
CA LEU A 4 7.26 0.92 -1.98
C LEU A 4 8.72 1.08 -2.42
N LYS A 5 9.27 2.28 -2.30
CA LYS A 5 10.66 2.58 -2.68
C LYS A 5 11.26 3.63 -1.75
N ILE A 6 12.55 3.47 -1.45
CA ILE A 6 13.38 4.52 -0.85
C ILE A 6 14.54 4.84 -1.80
N GLU A 7 14.70 6.12 -2.14
CA GLU A 7 15.77 6.63 -3.00
C GLU A 7 16.67 7.58 -2.21
N HIS A 8 17.98 7.31 -2.20
CA HIS A 8 18.97 8.11 -1.48
C HIS A 8 19.57 9.15 -2.41
N LYS A 9 19.39 10.45 -2.10
CA LYS A 9 19.90 11.56 -2.91
C LYS A 9 20.10 12.82 -2.07
N ASP A 10 21.23 13.50 -2.27
CA ASP A 10 21.53 14.81 -1.66
C ASP A 10 21.35 14.85 -0.12
N GLY A 11 21.72 13.76 0.57
CA GLY A 11 21.60 13.64 2.03
C GLY A 11 20.16 13.45 2.52
N ARG A 12 19.23 13.11 1.62
CA ARG A 12 17.83 12.81 1.91
C ARG A 12 17.43 11.45 1.35
N ALA A 13 16.52 10.79 2.04
CA ALA A 13 15.86 9.59 1.57
C ALA A 13 14.44 9.94 1.11
N TYR A 14 14.12 9.66 -0.14
CA TYR A 14 12.83 9.93 -0.78
C TYR A 14 12.01 8.65 -0.82
N ILE A 15 10.86 8.70 -0.17
CA ILE A 15 10.00 7.57 0.11
C ILE A 15 8.76 7.64 -0.79
N THR A 16 8.55 6.60 -1.59
CA THR A 16 7.36 6.40 -2.41
C THR A 16 6.50 5.33 -1.77
N THR A 17 5.23 5.64 -1.46
CA THR A 17 4.25 4.68 -0.93
C THR A 17 2.83 5.01 -1.41
N PRO A 18 1.92 4.02 -1.48
CA PRO A 18 0.50 4.29 -1.54
C PRO A 18 0.05 5.11 -0.33
N TYR A 19 -1.05 5.85 -0.47
CA TYR A 19 -1.55 6.63 0.65
C TYR A 19 -2.18 5.75 1.73
N HIS A 20 -1.63 5.83 2.94
CA HIS A 20 -2.22 5.31 4.17
C HIS A 20 -2.17 6.39 5.26
N PRO A 21 -3.30 6.78 5.89
CA PRO A 21 -3.32 7.87 6.86
C PRO A 21 -2.44 7.58 8.10
N GLY A 22 -2.37 6.32 8.54
CA GLY A 22 -1.48 5.90 9.63
C GLY A 22 0.01 6.02 9.27
N PHE A 23 0.37 5.71 8.02
CA PHE A 23 1.75 5.87 7.55
C PHE A 23 2.15 7.34 7.49
N VAL A 24 1.28 8.18 6.92
CA VAL A 24 1.46 9.65 6.89
C VAL A 24 1.62 10.20 8.29
N TRP A 25 0.81 9.73 9.24
CA TRP A 25 0.93 10.13 10.64
C TRP A 25 2.30 9.75 11.20
N LYS A 26 2.75 8.49 11.05
CA LYS A 26 4.06 8.05 11.54
C LYS A 26 5.24 8.80 10.93
N ILE A 27 5.25 9.00 9.61
CA ILE A 27 6.33 9.73 8.93
C ILE A 27 6.47 11.17 9.43
N LYS A 28 5.35 11.83 9.77
CA LYS A 28 5.39 13.20 10.30
C LYS A 28 6.12 13.32 11.64
N PHE A 29 6.30 12.23 12.39
CA PHE A 29 7.09 12.22 13.63
C PHE A 29 8.61 12.12 13.40
N ILE A 30 9.05 11.84 12.17
CA ILE A 30 10.47 11.86 11.84
C ILE A 30 10.92 13.31 11.67
N LYS A 31 11.85 13.78 12.51
CA LYS A 31 12.36 15.17 12.43
C LYS A 31 12.99 15.43 11.06
N GLY A 32 12.64 16.55 10.44
CA GLY A 32 13.14 16.92 9.11
C GLY A 32 12.42 16.24 7.94
N ASN A 33 11.26 15.64 8.20
CA ASN A 33 10.36 15.16 7.15
C ASN A 33 9.79 16.32 6.32
N TRP A 34 9.57 16.08 5.03
CA TRP A 34 8.92 17.00 4.12
C TRP A 34 8.12 16.23 3.07
N TRP A 35 7.01 16.80 2.61
CA TRP A 35 6.24 16.23 1.50
C TRP A 35 6.62 16.93 0.20
N GLU A 36 7.26 16.19 -0.70
CA GLU A 36 7.62 16.63 -2.04
C GLU A 36 6.40 16.50 -2.95
N ALA A 37 5.66 17.59 -3.13
CA ALA A 37 4.41 17.57 -3.86
C ALA A 37 4.58 17.18 -5.34
N ASP A 38 5.68 17.60 -5.96
CA ASP A 38 5.96 17.40 -7.39
C ASP A 38 6.24 15.93 -7.73
N THR A 39 7.03 15.26 -6.90
CA THR A 39 7.36 13.83 -7.07
C THR A 39 6.40 12.91 -6.32
N ARG A 40 5.53 13.47 -5.47
CA ARG A 40 4.60 12.75 -4.59
C ARG A 40 5.33 11.79 -3.64
N GLN A 41 6.42 12.27 -3.05
CA GLN A 41 7.27 11.50 -2.14
C GLN A 41 7.39 12.18 -0.79
N TRP A 42 7.60 11.39 0.26
CA TRP A 42 8.09 11.92 1.53
C TRP A 42 9.61 11.98 1.50
N SER A 43 10.22 13.11 1.81
CA SER A 43 11.66 13.19 2.02
C SER A 43 11.97 13.26 3.51
N ILE A 44 12.92 12.44 3.96
CA ILE A 44 13.43 12.41 5.34
C ILE A 44 14.96 12.53 5.33
N PRO A 45 15.61 12.86 6.46
CA PRO A 45 17.06 12.80 6.55
C PRO A 45 17.61 11.41 6.22
N ASP A 46 18.67 11.34 5.43
CA ASP A 46 19.34 10.08 5.06
C ASP A 46 20.26 9.61 6.19
N ASN A 47 19.68 9.14 7.27
CA ASN A 47 20.39 8.51 8.38
C ASN A 47 19.68 7.23 8.83
N GLU A 48 20.45 6.32 9.43
CA GLU A 48 20.00 4.97 9.79
C GLU A 48 18.71 4.97 10.63
N GLY A 49 18.64 5.82 11.66
CA GLY A 49 17.46 5.87 12.54
C GLY A 49 16.18 6.33 11.82
N ALA A 50 16.28 7.34 10.95
CA ALA A 50 15.15 7.82 10.17
C ALA A 50 14.69 6.80 9.12
N ILE A 51 15.63 6.15 8.42
CA ILE A 51 15.33 5.12 7.43
C ILE A 51 14.68 3.91 8.10
N GLN A 52 15.22 3.46 9.24
CA GLN A 52 14.67 2.32 9.98
C GLN A 52 13.24 2.60 10.44
N ALA A 53 12.97 3.79 10.99
CA ALA A 53 11.63 4.20 11.39
C ALA A 53 10.65 4.23 10.19
N ALA A 54 11.10 4.67 9.01
CA ALA A 54 10.30 4.65 7.80
C ALA A 54 9.97 3.22 7.36
N ARG A 55 10.94 2.29 7.36
CA ARG A 55 10.74 0.89 7.01
C ARG A 55 9.82 0.16 7.99
N GLU A 56 9.92 0.45 9.28
CA GLU A 56 8.99 -0.08 10.28
C GLU A 56 7.56 0.40 10.03
N ALA A 57 7.38 1.70 9.73
CA ALA A 57 6.08 2.21 9.34
C ALA A 57 5.57 1.57 8.04
N MET A 58 6.44 1.29 7.07
CA MET A 58 6.06 0.57 5.85
C MET A 58 5.56 -0.83 6.16
N LYS A 59 6.33 -1.61 6.94
CA LYS A 59 5.94 -2.98 7.34
C LYS A 59 4.62 -3.01 8.09
N GLU A 60 4.38 -2.04 8.97
CA GLU A 60 3.16 -1.98 9.76
C GLU A 60 1.90 -1.76 8.92
N PHE A 61 1.96 -0.88 7.91
CA PHE A 61 0.77 -0.48 7.14
C PHE A 61 0.66 -1.14 5.77
N PHE A 62 1.77 -1.64 5.22
CA PHE A 62 1.84 -2.24 3.89
C PHE A 62 2.40 -3.68 3.92
N GLY A 63 2.77 -4.21 5.09
CA GLY A 63 3.22 -5.60 5.26
C GLY A 63 4.66 -5.88 4.80
N HIS A 64 5.27 -4.96 4.04
CA HIS A 64 6.66 -5.06 3.59
C HIS A 64 7.30 -3.66 3.50
N ASP A 65 8.60 -3.62 3.23
CA ASP A 65 9.38 -2.39 3.00
C ASP A 65 9.93 -2.31 1.57
N ASP A 66 10.85 -1.37 1.30
CA ASP A 66 11.54 -1.19 0.02
C ASP A 66 12.49 -2.35 -0.34
N GLN A 67 12.80 -3.24 0.60
CA GLN A 67 13.77 -4.33 0.44
C GLN A 67 13.12 -5.71 0.34
N SER A 68 11.86 -5.82 0.73
CA SER A 68 11.08 -7.06 0.75
C SER A 68 9.88 -6.96 -0.18
N VAL A 69 9.38 -8.10 -0.63
CA VAL A 69 8.14 -8.20 -1.40
C VAL A 69 7.13 -8.97 -0.56
N ALA A 70 5.92 -8.44 -0.44
CA ALA A 70 4.82 -9.18 0.16
C ALA A 70 4.12 -10.08 -0.86
N GLU A 71 3.71 -11.27 -0.42
CA GLU A 71 2.68 -12.01 -1.12
C GLU A 71 1.35 -11.26 -1.00
N THR A 72 0.66 -11.11 -2.12
CA THR A 72 -0.57 -10.33 -2.22
C THR A 72 -1.60 -11.05 -3.07
N VAL A 73 -2.88 -10.79 -2.80
CA VAL A 73 -4.03 -11.28 -3.55
C VAL A 73 -4.86 -10.11 -4.08
N ASN A 74 -5.63 -10.38 -5.13
CA ASN A 74 -6.62 -9.42 -5.62
C ASN A 74 -7.98 -9.82 -5.07
N VAL A 75 -8.83 -8.85 -4.79
CA VAL A 75 -10.17 -9.09 -4.24
C VAL A 75 -11.21 -8.21 -4.89
N GLU A 76 -12.45 -8.66 -4.86
CA GLU A 76 -13.62 -7.83 -5.08
C GLU A 76 -14.36 -7.61 -3.77
N VAL A 77 -14.70 -6.35 -3.52
CA VAL A 77 -15.40 -5.91 -2.32
C VAL A 77 -16.76 -5.37 -2.71
N THR A 78 -17.81 -5.92 -2.12
CA THR A 78 -19.19 -5.47 -2.34
C THR A 78 -19.72 -4.80 -1.07
N PHE A 79 -20.09 -3.53 -1.16
CA PHE A 79 -20.70 -2.79 -0.07
C PHE A 79 -22.18 -3.16 0.08
N ASN A 80 -22.53 -3.80 1.19
CA ASN A 80 -23.90 -4.22 1.49
C ASN A 80 -24.68 -3.15 2.26
N GLU A 81 -23.95 -2.18 2.84
CA GLU A 81 -24.50 -1.07 3.61
C GLU A 81 -23.91 0.26 3.15
N TYR A 82 -24.56 1.36 3.52
CA TYR A 82 -24.00 2.69 3.30
C TYR A 82 -22.82 2.89 4.24
N PHE A 83 -21.64 3.17 3.69
CA PHE A 83 -20.43 3.32 4.48
C PHE A 83 -19.84 4.71 4.31
N ILE A 84 -19.48 5.36 5.41
CA ILE A 84 -18.95 6.72 5.40
C ILE A 84 -17.65 6.78 6.20
N GLN A 85 -16.60 7.34 5.59
CA GLN A 85 -15.31 7.51 6.24
C GLN A 85 -14.55 8.70 5.64
N GLY A 86 -13.74 9.37 6.45
CA GLY A 86 -12.99 10.55 6.03
C GLY A 86 -11.59 10.60 6.64
N PRO A 87 -10.58 11.14 5.93
CA PRO A 87 -10.62 11.67 4.55
C PRO A 87 -10.48 10.60 3.45
N ALA A 88 -10.22 9.37 3.86
CA ALA A 88 -10.07 8.21 2.98
C ALA A 88 -10.90 7.05 3.51
N VAL A 89 -11.54 6.33 2.60
CA VAL A 89 -12.22 5.06 2.90
C VAL A 89 -11.17 3.97 2.86
N MET A 90 -10.89 3.37 4.02
CA MET A 90 -9.89 2.32 4.20
C MET A 90 -10.58 0.96 4.23
N VAL A 91 -10.19 0.07 3.32
CA VAL A 91 -10.67 -1.30 3.22
C VAL A 91 -9.47 -2.21 3.01
N LEU A 92 -9.33 -3.23 3.87
CA LEU A 92 -8.26 -4.23 3.79
C LEU A 92 -6.86 -3.59 3.68
N GLY A 93 -6.57 -2.62 4.54
CA GLY A 93 -5.31 -1.86 4.55
C GLY A 93 -5.12 -0.86 3.40
N LYS A 94 -6.02 -0.78 2.42
CA LYS A 94 -5.90 0.12 1.27
C LYS A 94 -6.93 1.25 1.27
N ALA A 95 -6.50 2.43 0.86
CA ALA A 95 -7.39 3.57 0.66
C ALA A 95 -8.15 3.39 -0.66
N ILE A 96 -9.42 2.99 -0.64
CA ILE A 96 -10.18 2.73 -1.87
C ILE A 96 -10.72 3.99 -2.53
N PHE A 97 -11.14 4.97 -1.72
CA PHE A 97 -11.62 6.26 -2.18
C PHE A 97 -11.09 7.37 -1.29
N ARG A 98 -10.76 8.51 -1.90
CA ARG A 98 -10.16 9.64 -1.21
C ARG A 98 -10.72 10.95 -1.72
N THR A 99 -10.86 11.91 -0.81
CA THR A 99 -11.21 13.30 -1.12
C THR A 99 -10.30 14.23 -0.33
N ARG A 100 -10.04 15.42 -0.88
CA ARG A 100 -9.30 16.49 -0.18
C ARG A 100 -10.23 17.50 0.47
N GLY A 101 -11.53 17.45 0.20
CA GLY A 101 -12.54 18.36 0.72
C GLY A 101 -13.78 18.45 -0.17
N LYS A 102 -14.71 19.32 0.22
CA LYS A 102 -16.04 19.48 -0.39
C LYS A 102 -16.03 19.71 -1.90
N GLU A 103 -15.15 20.57 -2.37
CA GLU A 103 -15.07 20.93 -3.80
C GLU A 103 -14.16 19.99 -4.60
N SER A 104 -13.45 19.09 -3.91
CA SER A 104 -12.54 18.18 -4.58
C SER A 104 -13.26 16.96 -5.15
N ARG A 105 -12.75 16.45 -6.26
CA ARG A 105 -13.20 15.17 -6.81
C ARG A 105 -12.80 14.03 -5.88
N ILE A 106 -13.66 13.02 -5.80
CA ILE A 106 -13.29 11.74 -5.20
C ILE A 106 -12.45 10.98 -6.22
N ILE A 107 -11.32 10.45 -5.77
CA ILE A 107 -10.41 9.63 -6.58
C ILE A 107 -10.30 8.24 -5.96
N THR A 108 -10.04 7.23 -6.79
CA THR A 108 -9.64 5.90 -6.31
C THR A 108 -8.20 5.92 -5.80
N GLY A 109 -7.88 5.01 -4.87
CA GLY A 109 -6.49 4.76 -4.50
C GLY A 109 -5.74 3.93 -5.53
N ASP A 110 -4.45 3.75 -5.27
CA ASP A 110 -3.55 2.99 -6.13
C ASP A 110 -3.95 1.51 -6.14
N GLY A 111 -4.08 0.93 -7.34
CA GLY A 111 -4.53 -0.45 -7.52
C GLY A 111 -6.03 -0.69 -7.26
N VAL A 112 -6.85 0.36 -7.19
CA VAL A 112 -8.29 0.26 -6.92
C VAL A 112 -9.14 0.67 -8.11
N TYR A 113 -10.14 -0.15 -8.43
CA TYR A 113 -11.03 0.04 -9.58
C TYR A 113 -12.49 -0.05 -9.14
N LEU A 114 -13.28 0.99 -9.43
CA LEU A 114 -14.73 0.97 -9.25
C LEU A 114 -15.37 0.20 -10.41
N LEU A 115 -15.99 -0.95 -10.13
CA LEU A 115 -16.63 -1.81 -11.14
C LEU A 115 -18.11 -1.49 -11.29
N LYS A 116 -18.81 -1.22 -10.18
CA LYS A 116 -20.25 -0.95 -10.16
C LYS A 116 -20.61 -0.04 -8.99
N GLY A 117 -21.69 0.74 -9.13
CA GLY A 117 -22.26 1.56 -8.06
C GLY A 117 -21.71 2.97 -8.08
N GLY A 118 -21.45 3.55 -6.90
CA GLY A 118 -20.96 4.92 -6.84
C GLY A 118 -20.66 5.44 -5.45
N VAL A 119 -19.98 6.58 -5.45
CA VAL A 119 -19.54 7.30 -4.24
C VAL A 119 -20.10 8.71 -4.24
N VAL A 120 -20.23 9.28 -3.06
CA VAL A 120 -20.70 10.65 -2.83
C VAL A 120 -19.72 11.41 -1.96
N ASN A 121 -19.49 12.67 -2.31
CA ASN A 121 -18.66 13.54 -1.52
C ASN A 121 -19.50 14.12 -0.38
N GLU A 122 -19.30 13.56 0.81
CA GLU A 122 -19.97 13.96 2.06
C GLU A 122 -19.11 14.95 2.86
N SER A 123 -18.07 15.50 2.22
CA SER A 123 -17.14 16.40 2.89
C SER A 123 -17.82 17.70 3.29
N SER A 124 -17.51 18.14 4.50
CA SER A 124 -17.71 19.53 4.91
C SER A 124 -16.46 20.36 4.59
N ASN A 125 -16.52 21.68 4.84
CA ASN A 125 -15.36 22.56 4.70
C ASN A 125 -14.21 22.18 5.65
N LYS A 126 -14.51 21.51 6.78
CA LYS A 126 -13.52 21.13 7.81
C LYS A 126 -13.15 19.66 7.80
N TYR A 127 -14.07 18.79 7.38
CA TYR A 127 -13.92 17.35 7.47
C TYR A 127 -14.14 16.74 6.08
N PRO A 128 -13.05 16.41 5.35
CA PRO A 128 -13.15 15.66 4.13
C PRO A 128 -13.70 14.26 4.43
N THR A 129 -14.74 13.84 3.72
CA THR A 129 -15.47 12.60 3.97
C THR A 129 -16.04 12.05 2.65
N VAL A 130 -15.99 10.73 2.50
CA VAL A 130 -16.55 10.01 1.36
C VAL A 130 -17.60 9.03 1.85
N GLY A 131 -18.77 9.05 1.21
CA GLY A 131 -19.81 8.05 1.37
C GLY A 131 -19.78 7.05 0.20
N VAL A 132 -19.91 5.77 0.51
CA VAL A 132 -19.96 4.66 -0.45
C VAL A 132 -21.40 4.11 -0.46
N LYS A 133 -22.03 4.08 -1.64
CA LYS A 133 -23.41 3.62 -1.77
C LYS A 133 -23.52 2.11 -1.63
N VAL A 134 -24.65 1.65 -1.12
CA VAL A 134 -25.06 0.23 -1.12
C VAL A 134 -25.01 -0.32 -2.56
N GLY A 135 -24.50 -1.54 -2.72
CA GLY A 135 -24.34 -2.21 -4.00
C GLY A 135 -23.12 -1.75 -4.81
N THR A 136 -22.24 -0.93 -4.22
CA THR A 136 -20.97 -0.55 -4.83
C THR A 136 -20.00 -1.73 -4.80
N ILE A 137 -19.36 -2.01 -5.94
CA ILE A 137 -18.38 -3.08 -6.10
C ILE A 137 -17.05 -2.48 -6.52
N VAL A 138 -16.00 -2.76 -5.76
CA VAL A 138 -14.63 -2.32 -6.06
C VAL A 138 -13.69 -3.51 -6.15
N ARG A 139 -12.80 -3.48 -7.15
CA ARG A 139 -11.65 -4.39 -7.21
C ARG A 139 -10.46 -3.73 -6.55
N ILE A 140 -9.83 -4.44 -5.63
CA ILE A 140 -8.64 -3.99 -4.91
C ILE A 140 -7.51 -4.97 -5.23
N ASN A 141 -6.45 -4.46 -5.83
CA ASN A 141 -5.26 -5.23 -6.11
C ASN A 141 -4.24 -5.14 -4.97
N ASP A 142 -3.41 -6.16 -4.89
CA ASP A 142 -2.26 -6.22 -3.99
C ASP A 142 -2.65 -6.10 -2.51
N VAL A 143 -3.70 -6.82 -2.10
CA VAL A 143 -4.14 -6.92 -0.71
C VAL A 143 -3.32 -7.99 0.02
N LEU A 144 -2.90 -7.68 1.25
CA LEU A 144 -2.18 -8.63 2.10
C LEU A 144 -3.13 -9.73 2.59
N PRO A 145 -2.71 -11.02 2.58
CA PRO A 145 -3.49 -12.11 3.16
C PRO A 145 -3.88 -11.86 4.63
N SER A 146 -3.00 -11.24 5.41
CA SER A 146 -3.27 -10.90 6.82
C SER A 146 -4.43 -9.90 6.99
N GLU A 147 -4.67 -9.01 6.03
CA GLU A 147 -5.84 -8.11 6.06
C GLU A 147 -7.14 -8.86 5.78
N ILE A 148 -7.10 -9.93 4.97
CA ILE A 148 -8.25 -10.81 4.73
C ILE A 148 -8.56 -11.62 5.99
N GLU A 149 -7.55 -12.12 6.69
CA GLU A 149 -7.70 -12.84 7.96
C GLU A 149 -8.32 -11.93 9.03
N LYS A 150 -7.75 -10.73 9.24
CA LYS A 150 -8.33 -9.72 10.15
C LYS A 150 -9.77 -9.37 9.79
N TYR A 151 -10.06 -9.25 8.49
CA TYR A 151 -11.43 -9.03 8.05
C TYR A 151 -12.31 -10.21 8.43
N LYS A 152 -11.92 -11.47 8.19
CA LYS A 152 -12.74 -12.65 8.54
C LYS A 152 -13.15 -12.68 10.01
N GLU A 153 -12.28 -12.23 10.92
CA GLU A 153 -12.53 -12.16 12.37
C GLU A 153 -13.55 -11.09 12.80
N GLN A 154 -13.84 -10.10 11.96
CA GLN A 154 -14.83 -9.05 12.28
C GLN A 154 -16.27 -9.61 12.21
N THR A 155 -17.12 -9.19 13.15
CA THR A 155 -18.51 -9.67 13.29
C THR A 155 -19.53 -8.78 12.59
N ASP A 156 -19.27 -7.47 12.48
CA ASP A 156 -20.15 -6.49 11.84
C ASP A 156 -19.42 -5.80 10.69
N LYS A 157 -19.88 -6.03 9.46
CA LYS A 157 -19.16 -5.69 8.23
C LYS A 157 -20.07 -4.98 7.24
N PRO A 158 -19.79 -3.73 6.88
CA PRO A 158 -20.58 -3.01 5.88
C PRO A 158 -20.34 -3.51 4.45
N TYR A 159 -19.41 -4.45 4.24
CA TYR A 159 -19.05 -5.01 2.95
C TYR A 159 -18.66 -6.50 3.03
N THR A 160 -18.81 -7.22 1.93
CA THR A 160 -18.32 -8.58 1.71
C THR A 160 -17.08 -8.59 0.82
N VAL A 161 -16.22 -9.60 0.99
CA VAL A 161 -14.96 -9.74 0.26
C VAL A 161 -14.91 -11.09 -0.44
N GLU A 162 -14.66 -11.07 -1.74
CA GLU A 162 -14.39 -12.25 -2.57
C GLU A 162 -12.93 -12.21 -3.01
N VAL A 163 -12.16 -13.24 -2.68
CA VAL A 163 -10.76 -13.35 -3.12
C VAL A 163 -10.75 -13.86 -4.56
N LEU A 164 -10.20 -13.05 -5.46
CA LEU A 164 -9.97 -13.46 -6.83
C LEU A 164 -8.76 -14.37 -6.85
N ASN A 165 -8.98 -15.64 -7.23
CA ASN A 165 -7.87 -16.48 -7.61
C ASN A 165 -7.20 -15.82 -8.82
N LEU A 166 -5.93 -15.43 -8.65
CA LEU A 166 -5.10 -15.09 -9.79
C LEU A 166 -5.14 -16.30 -10.72
N ASP A 167 -5.61 -16.14 -11.95
CA ASP A 167 -5.43 -17.13 -13.00
C ASP A 167 -4.02 -17.71 -12.86
N ASP A 168 -3.90 -19.03 -12.71
CA ASP A 168 -2.67 -19.72 -12.32
C ASP A 168 -1.44 -19.29 -13.14
N ASP A 169 -1.68 -18.83 -14.37
CA ASP A 169 -0.67 -18.27 -15.28
C ASP A 169 0.00 -16.99 -14.77
N LYS A 170 -0.73 -16.05 -14.16
CA LYS A 170 -0.13 -14.83 -13.59
C LYS A 170 0.68 -15.13 -12.33
N LYS A 171 0.21 -16.08 -11.51
CA LYS A 171 0.93 -16.55 -10.32
C LYS A 171 2.24 -17.21 -10.75
N LYS A 172 2.22 -18.04 -11.79
CA LYS A 172 3.41 -18.66 -12.38
C LYS A 172 4.43 -17.62 -12.85
N VAL A 173 4.01 -16.62 -13.63
CA VAL A 173 4.91 -15.58 -14.14
C VAL A 173 5.53 -14.76 -12.99
N LYS A 174 4.78 -14.47 -11.92
CA LYS A 174 5.31 -13.75 -10.74
C LYS A 174 6.38 -14.60 -10.03
N LEU A 175 6.11 -15.88 -9.81
CA LEU A 175 7.05 -16.83 -9.19
C LEU A 175 8.32 -17.05 -10.03
N GLU A 176 8.19 -17.09 -11.35
CA GLU A 176 9.34 -17.22 -12.26
C GLU A 176 10.27 -16.00 -12.19
N ASN A 177 9.72 -14.79 -12.21
CA ASN A 177 10.51 -13.56 -12.07
C ASN A 177 11.20 -13.45 -10.70
N GLU A 178 10.54 -13.91 -9.64
CA GLU A 178 11.11 -13.90 -8.29
C GLU A 178 12.23 -14.94 -8.15
N LYS A 179 12.04 -16.14 -8.69
CA LYS A 179 13.07 -17.18 -8.77
C LYS A 179 14.33 -16.66 -9.49
N GLU A 180 14.17 -15.94 -10.59
CA GLU A 180 15.29 -15.40 -11.36
C GLU A 180 16.12 -14.37 -10.57
N LYS A 181 15.44 -13.48 -9.84
CA LYS A 181 16.11 -12.53 -8.93
C LYS A 181 16.86 -13.22 -7.81
N LEU A 182 16.24 -14.23 -7.18
CA LEU A 182 16.85 -14.98 -6.09
C LEU A 182 18.08 -15.76 -6.55
N LEU A 183 18.01 -16.39 -7.74
CA LEU A 183 19.16 -17.08 -8.33
C LEU A 183 20.31 -16.12 -8.61
N SER A 184 20.02 -14.95 -9.17
CA SER A 184 21.04 -13.91 -9.42
C SER A 184 21.74 -13.49 -8.13
N ARG A 185 20.99 -13.37 -7.02
CA ARG A 185 21.54 -13.03 -5.71
C ARG A 185 22.38 -14.17 -5.13
N ILE A 186 21.97 -15.43 -5.30
CA ILE A 186 22.76 -16.59 -4.88
C ILE A 186 24.10 -16.63 -5.62
N GLU A 187 24.11 -16.40 -6.93
CA GLU A 187 25.36 -16.36 -7.72
C GLU A 187 26.32 -15.22 -7.29
N GLU A 188 25.77 -14.10 -6.85
CA GLU A 188 26.56 -13.02 -6.27
C GLU A 188 27.17 -13.45 -4.93
N ILE A 189 26.36 -14.05 -4.05
CA ILE A 189 26.80 -14.55 -2.74
C ILE A 189 27.88 -15.63 -2.90
N ASP A 190 27.71 -16.58 -3.82
CA ASP A 190 28.69 -17.63 -4.08
C ASP A 190 30.02 -17.06 -4.57
N ARG A 191 29.98 -16.00 -5.39
CA ARG A 191 31.18 -15.27 -5.83
C ARG A 191 31.89 -14.57 -4.67
N GLU A 192 31.15 -14.02 -3.70
CA GLU A 192 31.74 -13.43 -2.50
C GLU A 192 32.34 -14.48 -1.57
N LEU A 193 31.64 -15.58 -1.33
CA LEU A 193 32.12 -16.70 -0.51
C LEU A 193 33.38 -17.33 -1.10
N ALA A 194 33.47 -17.51 -2.42
CA ALA A 194 34.67 -18.01 -3.09
C ALA A 194 35.90 -17.11 -2.89
N LYS A 195 35.71 -15.78 -2.82
CA LYS A 195 36.79 -14.83 -2.53
C LYS A 195 37.25 -14.89 -1.07
N LEU A 196 36.36 -15.25 -0.15
CA LEU A 196 36.64 -15.36 1.29
C LEU A 196 37.22 -16.72 1.68
N GLY A 197 36.84 -17.80 0.99
CA GLY A 197 37.29 -19.17 1.24
C GLY A 197 38.62 -19.56 0.58
N GLY A 198 39.22 -18.68 -0.21
CA GLY A 198 40.58 -18.83 -0.75
C GLY A 198 41.63 -18.39 0.28
N LYS A 199 41.85 -19.20 1.31
CA LYS A 199 43.03 -19.14 2.20
C LYS A 199 43.48 -20.55 2.59
#